data_AF-A0A537JCS4-F1
#
_entry.id   AF-A0A537JCS4-F1
#
_cell.length_a   1.000
_cell.length_b   1.000
_cell.length_c   1.000
_cell.angle_alpha   90.00
_cell.angle_beta   90.00
_cell.angle_gamma   90.00
#
_symmetry.space_group_name_H-M   'P 1'
#
loop_
_entity.id
_entity.type
_entity.pdbx_description
1 polymer ?
#
loop_
_entity_poly.entity_id
_entity_poly.type
_entity_poly.pdbx_seq_one_letter_code
_entity_poly.pdbx_strand_id
1 'polypeptide(L)'
;MKKARDVLGAMVAGTDGVLAAELIGMDGSPIEVLKLEAEFPAESVTQDVVTAIKLFLYMSRKVEGGSLDHIMMTCERFTVLAAVPGLDHCVALFLTTKG
;
A
#
# COMPACT_ATOMS: atom_id res chain seq x y z
N MET A 1 -8.18 -20.98 4.25
CA MET A 1 -7.73 -19.58 4.23
C MET A 1 -8.13 -18.99 2.89
N LYS A 2 -8.80 -17.82 2.84
CA LYS A 2 -8.87 -17.06 1.58
C LYS A 2 -7.43 -16.75 1.16
N LYS A 3 -7.09 -16.94 -0.12
CA LYS A 3 -5.73 -16.60 -0.58
C LYS A 3 -5.59 -15.08 -0.50
N ALA A 4 -4.41 -14.55 -0.16
CA ALA A 4 -4.17 -13.11 -0.06
C ALA A 4 -4.67 -12.36 -1.31
N ARG A 5 -4.46 -12.98 -2.48
CA ARG A 5 -4.98 -12.53 -3.77
C ARG A 5 -6.50 -12.31 -3.81
N ASP A 6 -7.29 -13.21 -3.20
CA ASP A 6 -8.75 -13.09 -3.18
C ASP A 6 -9.20 -11.87 -2.35
N VAL A 7 -8.45 -11.57 -1.28
CA VAL A 7 -8.70 -10.39 -0.45
C VAL A 7 -8.36 -9.12 -1.21
N LEU A 8 -7.18 -9.05 -1.84
CA LEU A 8 -6.81 -7.91 -2.69
C LEU A 8 -7.83 -7.72 -3.83
N GLY A 9 -8.25 -8.81 -4.47
CA GLY A 9 -9.28 -8.80 -5.51
C GLY A 9 -10.61 -8.22 -5.01
N ALA A 10 -11.04 -8.60 -3.81
CA ALA A 10 -12.25 -8.06 -3.19
C ALA A 10 -12.12 -6.58 -2.80
N MET A 11 -10.91 -6.12 -2.43
CA MET A 11 -10.66 -4.71 -2.07
C MET A 11 -10.68 -3.80 -3.29
N VAL A 12 -10.13 -4.24 -4.42
CA VAL A 12 -10.11 -3.45 -5.65
C VAL A 12 -11.43 -3.52 -6.42
N ALA A 13 -12.27 -4.53 -6.13
CA ALA A 13 -13.57 -4.68 -6.75
C ALA A 13 -14.47 -3.46 -6.45
N GLY A 14 -14.85 -2.72 -7.50
CA GLY A 14 -15.68 -1.52 -7.39
C GLY A 14 -14.92 -0.24 -7.04
N THR A 15 -13.59 -0.27 -7.03
CA THR A 15 -12.76 0.94 -6.94
C THR A 15 -12.23 1.29 -8.32
N ASP A 16 -12.67 2.42 -8.88
CA ASP A 16 -12.18 2.91 -10.16
C ASP A 16 -10.76 3.49 -10.03
N GLY A 17 -9.99 3.39 -11.11
CA GLY A 17 -8.64 3.97 -11.17
C GLY A 17 -7.57 3.20 -10.40
N VAL A 18 -7.82 1.97 -9.93
CA VAL A 18 -6.76 1.16 -9.30
C VAL A 18 -5.83 0.57 -10.37
N LEU A 19 -4.54 0.87 -10.23
CA LEU A 19 -3.44 0.37 -11.05
C LEU A 19 -2.93 -0.99 -10.55
N ALA A 20 -2.79 -1.11 -9.23
CA ALA A 20 -2.36 -2.32 -8.56
C ALA A 20 -2.76 -2.32 -7.08
N ALA A 21 -2.74 -3.51 -6.47
CA ALA A 21 -2.87 -3.70 -5.03
C ALA A 21 -1.81 -4.68 -4.53
N GLU A 22 -1.22 -4.40 -3.38
CA GLU A 22 -0.16 -5.21 -2.79
C GLU A 22 -0.40 -5.50 -1.32
N LEU A 23 -0.13 -6.73 -0.91
CA LEU A 23 0.15 -7.08 0.48
C LEU A 23 1.67 -7.15 0.64
N ILE A 24 2.20 -6.33 1.53
CA ILE A 24 3.64 -6.12 1.67
C ILE A 24 4.03 -6.43 3.12
N GLY A 25 5.12 -7.17 3.30
CA GLY A 25 5.79 -7.28 4.59
C GLY A 25 6.43 -5.95 4.96
N MET A 26 6.40 -5.57 6.23
CA MET A 26 7.06 -4.35 6.69
C MET A 26 8.60 -4.43 6.59
N ASP A 27 9.18 -5.53 6.11
CA ASP A 27 10.58 -5.64 5.68
C ASP A 27 10.82 -5.14 4.23
N GLY A 28 9.75 -4.87 3.47
CA GLY A 28 9.80 -4.50 2.05
C GLY A 28 9.52 -5.65 1.09
N SER A 29 9.36 -6.88 1.60
CA SER A 29 9.13 -8.06 0.78
C SER A 29 7.68 -8.09 0.28
N PRO A 30 7.43 -8.18 -1.04
CA PRO A 30 6.08 -8.36 -1.57
C PRO A 30 5.58 -9.77 -1.21
N ILE A 31 4.44 -9.86 -0.53
CA ILE A 31 3.79 -11.13 -0.17
C ILE A 31 2.80 -11.54 -1.27
N GLU A 32 2.04 -10.58 -1.78
CA GLU A 32 1.12 -10.77 -2.90
C GLU A 32 0.97 -9.46 -3.67
N VAL A 33 0.90 -9.58 -5.00
CA VAL A 33 0.79 -8.44 -5.92
C VAL A 33 -0.33 -8.73 -6.91
N LEU A 34 -1.33 -7.85 -6.94
CA LEU A 34 -2.41 -7.85 -7.91
C LEU A 34 -2.30 -6.62 -8.82
N LYS A 35 -1.76 -6.81 -10.02
CA LYS A 35 -1.72 -5.77 -11.05
C LYS A 35 -3.02 -5.75 -11.85
N LEU A 36 -3.63 -4.58 -11.97
CA LEU A 36 -4.76 -4.31 -12.87
C LEU A 36 -4.29 -3.62 -14.15
N GLU A 37 -3.21 -2.85 -14.06
CA GLU A 37 -2.47 -2.32 -15.20
C GLU A 37 -1.13 -3.05 -15.33
N ALA A 38 -0.94 -3.76 -16.46
CA ALA A 38 0.20 -4.66 -16.65
C ALA A 38 1.57 -3.96 -16.59
N GLU A 39 1.63 -2.73 -17.14
CA GLU A 39 2.86 -1.94 -17.22
C GLU A 39 3.17 -1.16 -15.92
N PHE A 40 2.29 -1.22 -14.91
CA PHE A 40 2.53 -0.51 -13.66
C PHE A 40 3.65 -1.19 -12.84
N PRO A 41 4.71 -0.47 -12.46
CA PRO A 41 5.90 -1.03 -11.82
C PRO A 41 5.73 -1.17 -10.31
N ALA A 42 4.68 -1.85 -9.86
CA ALA A 42 4.28 -1.94 -8.45
C ALA A 42 5.44 -2.37 -7.53
N GLU A 43 6.19 -3.39 -7.94
CA GLU A 43 7.31 -3.95 -7.16
C GLU A 43 8.48 -2.97 -7.02
N SER A 44 8.63 -2.02 -7.96
CA SER A 44 9.70 -1.02 -7.91
C SER A 44 9.41 0.09 -6.90
N VAL A 45 8.15 0.29 -6.52
CA VAL A 45 7.71 1.34 -5.59
C VAL A 45 7.35 0.79 -4.21
N THR A 46 7.21 -0.53 -4.06
CA THR A 46 6.96 -1.23 -2.77
C THR A 46 7.90 -0.74 -1.65
N GLN A 47 9.20 -0.63 -1.93
CA GLN A 47 10.19 -0.25 -0.93
C GLN A 47 10.00 1.20 -0.46
N ASP A 48 9.61 2.10 -1.36
CA ASP A 48 9.34 3.50 -1.03
C ASP A 48 8.10 3.62 -0.13
N VAL A 49 7.06 2.83 -0.42
CA VAL A 49 5.84 2.75 0.41
C VAL A 49 6.18 2.31 1.83
N VAL A 50 6.91 1.20 2.00
CA VAL A 50 7.27 0.69 3.33
C VAL A 50 8.19 1.67 4.07
N THR A 51 9.11 2.32 3.36
CA THR A 51 10.00 3.32 3.94
C THR A 51 9.21 4.52 4.47
N ALA A 52 8.25 5.02 3.70
CA ALA A 52 7.37 6.11 4.13
C ALA A 52 6.56 5.71 5.37
N ILE A 53 5.93 4.53 5.37
CA ILE A 53 5.17 4.04 6.53
C ILE A 53 6.04 4.00 7.79
N LYS A 54 7.25 3.44 7.70
CA LYS A 54 8.20 3.37 8.82
C LYS A 54 8.57 4.76 9.34
N LEU A 55 8.78 5.72 8.44
CA LEU A 55 9.09 7.10 8.81
C LEU A 55 7.91 7.73 9.57
N PHE A 56 6.69 7.56 9.09
CA PHE A 56 5.49 8.06 9.78
C PHE A 56 5.27 7.38 11.14
N LEU A 57 5.44 6.05 11.22
CA LEU A 57 5.39 5.32 12.48
C LEU A 57 6.43 5.83 13.49
N TYR A 58 7.66 6.10 13.02
CA TYR A 58 8.71 6.67 13.86
C TYR A 58 8.32 8.07 14.35
N MET A 59 7.83 8.94 13.46
CA MET A 59 7.39 10.28 13.82
C MET A 59 6.26 10.25 14.84
N SER A 60 5.23 9.43 14.62
CA SER A 60 4.12 9.24 15.57
C SER A 60 4.65 8.84 16.94
N ARG A 61 5.58 7.89 17.03
CA ARG A 61 6.19 7.51 18.32
C ARG A 61 6.98 8.65 18.96
N LYS A 62 7.65 9.49 18.17
CA LYS A 62 8.45 10.62 18.69
C LYS A 62 7.62 11.76 19.24
N VAL A 63 6.40 11.94 18.75
CA VAL A 63 5.48 12.97 19.23
C VAL A 63 4.45 12.44 20.23
N GLU A 64 4.65 11.22 20.76
CA GLU A 64 3.67 10.51 21.59
C GLU A 64 2.27 10.40 20.94
N GLY A 65 2.26 10.33 19.60
CA GLY A 65 1.06 10.13 18.79
C GLY A 65 0.52 8.69 18.90
N GLY A 66 -0.73 8.54 18.46
CA GLY A 66 -1.43 7.25 18.44
C GLY A 66 -0.96 6.29 17.33
N SER A 67 -1.79 5.27 17.09
CA SER A 67 -1.59 4.34 15.98
C SER A 67 -1.64 5.06 14.64
N LEU A 68 -0.91 4.53 13.65
CA LEU A 68 -1.00 4.94 12.26
C LEU A 68 -1.90 3.94 11.54
N ASP A 69 -3.10 4.36 11.16
CA ASP A 69 -4.05 3.45 10.51
C ASP A 69 -3.79 3.34 9.00
N HIS A 70 -3.42 4.46 8.37
CA HIS A 70 -3.11 4.53 6.95
C HIS A 70 -2.20 5.72 6.63
N ILE A 71 -1.58 5.67 5.46
CA ILE A 71 -0.95 6.82 4.80
C ILE A 71 -1.51 6.99 3.41
N MET A 72 -1.56 8.23 2.94
CA MET A 72 -1.81 8.56 1.54
C MET A 72 -0.63 9.36 1.02
N MET A 73 -0.07 8.95 -0.11
CA MET A 73 1.05 9.62 -0.77
C MET A 73 0.67 9.92 -2.21
N THR A 74 0.73 11.19 -2.61
CA THR A 74 0.56 11.56 -4.01
C THR A 74 1.92 11.67 -4.67
N CYS A 75 2.16 10.85 -5.68
CA CYS A 75 3.33 10.90 -6.54
C CYS A 75 2.97 11.64 -7.85
N GLU A 76 3.96 11.91 -8.70
CA GLU A 76 3.72 12.62 -9.97
C GLU A 76 2.74 11.88 -10.91
N ARG A 77 2.75 10.55 -10.88
CA ARG A 77 2.01 9.71 -11.85
C ARG A 77 0.92 8.83 -11.24
N PHE A 78 0.88 8.67 -9.93
CA PHE A 78 -0.08 7.83 -9.21
C PHE A 78 -0.21 8.31 -7.76
N THR A 79 -1.24 7.84 -7.07
CA THR A 79 -1.41 7.99 -5.62
C THR A 79 -1.28 6.62 -4.96
N VAL A 80 -0.66 6.56 -3.79
CA VAL A 80 -0.65 5.35 -2.94
C VAL A 80 -1.56 5.59 -1.75
N LEU A 81 -2.51 4.70 -1.52
CA LEU A 81 -3.20 4.57 -0.25
C LEU A 81 -2.73 3.29 0.43
N ALA A 82 -2.01 3.40 1.53
CA ALA A 82 -1.49 2.25 2.27
C ALA A 82 -2.13 2.15 3.65
N ALA A 83 -2.86 1.06 3.89
CA ALA A 83 -3.39 0.71 5.20
C ALA A 83 -2.35 -0.08 6.01
N VAL A 84 -2.26 0.20 7.30
CA VAL A 84 -1.24 -0.32 8.21
C VAL A 84 -1.96 -1.03 9.38
N PRO A 85 -2.50 -2.24 9.17
CA PRO A 85 -3.30 -2.94 10.18
C PRO A 85 -2.48 -3.45 11.38
N GLY A 86 -1.16 -3.23 11.39
CA GLY A 86 -0.24 -3.67 12.43
C GLY A 86 1.21 -3.32 12.11
N LEU A 87 2.15 -3.99 12.79
CA LEU A 87 3.59 -3.70 12.63
C LEU A 87 4.30 -4.58 11.59
N ASP A 88 3.66 -5.66 11.15
CA ASP A 88 4.32 -6.68 10.33
C ASP A 88 3.96 -6.59 8.84
N HIS A 89 2.80 -6.01 8.52
CA HIS A 89 2.27 -5.97 7.16
C HIS A 89 1.57 -4.64 6.86
N CYS A 90 1.57 -4.26 5.59
CA CYS A 90 0.69 -3.21 5.07
C CYS A 90 0.00 -3.68 3.78
N VAL A 91 -1.14 -3.07 3.48
CA VAL A 91 -1.84 -3.23 2.20
C VAL A 91 -1.80 -1.91 1.46
N ALA A 92 -1.24 -1.90 0.26
CA ALA A 92 -1.12 -0.70 -0.57
C ALA A 92 -2.01 -0.80 -1.81
N LEU A 93 -2.78 0.26 -2.08
CA LEU A 93 -3.52 0.48 -3.32
C LEU A 93 -2.82 1.58 -4.10
N PHE A 94 -2.51 1.30 -5.36
CA PHE A 94 -1.95 2.26 -6.30
C PHE A 94 -3.07 2.75 -7.20
N LEU A 95 -3.29 4.06 -7.22
CA LEU A 95 -4.40 4.72 -7.89
C LEU A 95 -3.86 5.64 -8.99
N THR A 96 -4.57 5.76 -10.10
CA THR A 96 -4.33 6.80 -11.10
C THR A 96 -4.45 8.18 -10.44
N THR A 97 -3.74 9.18 -10.96
CA THR A 97 -3.97 10.58 -10.58
C THR A 97 -5.21 11.19 -11.23
N LYS A 98 -5.84 10.45 -12.15
CA LYS A 98 -7.08 10.83 -12.85
C LYS A 98 -8.22 9.96 -12.33
N GLY A 99 -9.05 10.54 -11.46
CA GLY A 99 -10.41 10.08 -11.17
C GLY A 99 -11.40 10.86 -12.04
#